data_AF-A0A7V3PP97-F1
#
_entry.id   AF-A0A7V3PP97-F1
#
_cell.length_a   1.000
_cell.length_b   1.000
_cell.length_c   1.000
_cell.angle_alpha   90.00
_cell.angle_beta   90.00
_cell.angle_gamma   90.00
#
_symmetry.space_group_name_H-M   'P 1'
#
loop_
_entity.id
_entity.type
_entity.pdbx_description
1 polymer ?
#
loop_
_entity_poly.entity_id
_entity_poly.type
_entity_poly.pdbx_seq_one_letter_code
_entity_poly.pdbx_strand_id
1 'polypeptide(L)'
;MNTNLLNSKFARIGARLKVADHPSRRSRTSGVISLDVQTDRKGEFFEIVRQPGAEVAVLDVQPADRHLLLLVREGRDKSKFLCGYDERHWFVAGIPEAAPVGTVRQAKEALKPAEVQTAQARQRLKAKARSRRKNAAYRRQGEWFFLPVADLAVDEKLVLRDEPLSRGNGGKPHWAEFCYRTGGETVYVCSRYPNGVTEAQYRKIMAGSPKAKGWGWRTMRRNSGVYVKGRIRHPDHATITLHGWHRVVMNTEGQSKAMRNVAFLD
;
A
#
# COMPACT_ATOMS: atom_id res chain seq x y z
N MET A 1 19.30 1.71 23.92
CA MET A 1 18.70 0.52 23.25
C MET A 1 19.71 -0.62 23.27
N ASN A 2 19.30 -1.85 23.60
CA ASN A 2 20.20 -3.01 23.55
C ASN A 2 20.20 -3.63 22.14
N THR A 3 21.25 -3.36 21.36
CA THR A 3 21.42 -3.89 19.99
C THR A 3 21.33 -5.42 19.93
N ASN A 4 21.82 -6.12 20.97
CA ASN A 4 21.72 -7.57 21.06
C ASN A 4 20.26 -8.04 21.18
N LEU A 5 19.43 -7.27 21.90
CA LEU A 5 18.00 -7.57 22.00
C LEU A 5 17.32 -7.41 20.64
N LEU A 6 17.58 -6.34 19.89
CA LEU A 6 17.01 -6.20 18.54
C LEU A 6 17.46 -7.32 17.60
N ASN A 7 18.77 -7.61 17.56
CA ASN A 7 19.31 -8.70 16.75
C ASN A 7 18.62 -10.03 17.07
N SER A 8 18.39 -10.32 18.36
CA SER A 8 17.67 -11.54 18.77
C SER A 8 16.23 -11.57 18.24
N LYS A 9 15.51 -10.43 18.19
CA LYS A 9 14.13 -10.36 17.70
C LYS A 9 14.04 -10.57 16.19
N PHE A 10 14.98 -10.00 15.42
CA PHE A 10 15.06 -10.24 13.98
C PHE A 10 15.49 -11.68 13.67
N ALA A 11 16.45 -12.22 14.41
CA ALA A 11 16.86 -13.62 14.26
C ALA A 11 15.70 -14.59 14.49
N ARG A 12 14.78 -14.29 15.42
CA ARG A 12 13.56 -15.09 15.67
C ARG A 12 12.62 -15.20 14.48
N ILE A 13 12.62 -14.24 13.54
CA ILE A 13 11.84 -14.34 12.29
C ILE A 13 12.67 -14.94 11.14
N GLY A 14 13.94 -15.27 11.40
CA GLY A 14 14.91 -15.75 10.41
C GLY A 14 15.61 -14.63 9.65
N ALA A 15 15.55 -13.39 10.13
CA ALA A 15 16.13 -12.22 9.48
C ALA A 15 17.49 -11.83 10.09
N ARG A 16 18.35 -11.28 9.24
CA ARG A 16 19.58 -10.59 9.64
C ARG A 16 19.29 -9.11 9.85
N LEU A 17 19.93 -8.50 10.85
CA LEU A 17 19.87 -7.06 11.13
C LEU A 17 21.29 -6.50 11.20
N LYS A 18 21.48 -5.31 10.62
CA LYS A 18 22.64 -4.45 10.88
C LYS A 18 22.14 -3.10 11.38
N VAL A 19 22.75 -2.62 12.45
CA VAL A 19 22.50 -1.28 12.99
C VAL A 19 23.72 -0.44 12.70
N ALA A 20 23.53 0.69 12.02
CA ALA A 20 24.59 1.62 11.66
C ALA A 20 24.29 3.01 12.22
N ASP A 21 25.33 3.78 12.55
CA ASP A 21 25.19 5.18 12.99
C ASP A 21 25.14 6.16 11.82
N HIS A 22 25.53 5.74 10.62
CA HIS A 22 25.53 6.55 9.41
C HIS A 22 24.94 5.75 8.23
N PRO A 23 24.18 6.39 7.32
CA PRO A 23 23.65 5.70 6.16
C PRO A 23 24.79 5.26 5.24
N SER A 24 24.66 4.08 4.64
CA SER A 24 25.54 3.70 3.54
C SER A 24 25.41 4.73 2.40
N ARG A 25 26.51 5.03 1.67
CA ARG A 25 26.57 6.06 0.60
C ARG A 25 25.49 5.94 -0.51
N ARG A 26 24.65 4.90 -0.49
CA ARG A 26 23.57 4.62 -1.44
C ARG A 26 22.15 4.93 -0.94
N SER A 27 21.94 5.25 0.34
CA SER A 27 20.58 5.52 0.87
C SER A 27 20.23 7.02 0.73
N ARG A 28 19.31 7.35 -0.18
CA ARG A 28 18.76 8.71 -0.40
C ARG A 28 17.33 8.87 0.17
N THR A 29 16.93 8.07 1.14
CA THR A 29 15.64 8.29 1.81
C THR A 29 15.77 9.44 2.80
N SER A 30 15.19 10.60 2.47
CA SER A 30 15.01 11.70 3.43
C SER A 30 13.97 11.28 4.47
N GLY A 31 14.44 10.80 5.61
CA GLY A 31 13.62 10.40 6.75
C GLY A 31 14.46 10.24 8.00
N VAL A 32 13.85 10.46 9.16
CA VAL A 32 14.55 10.58 10.45
C VAL A 32 14.91 9.24 11.11
N ILE A 33 14.58 8.11 10.46
CA ILE A 33 15.28 6.83 10.57
C ILE A 33 15.26 6.24 9.16
N SER A 34 16.41 5.77 8.66
CA SER A 34 16.44 4.94 7.45
C SER A 34 16.32 3.48 7.90
N LEU A 35 15.16 2.88 7.62
CA LEU A 35 14.93 1.45 7.77
C LEU A 35 14.65 0.89 6.39
N ASP A 36 15.52 0.01 5.93
CA ASP A 36 15.45 -0.56 4.58
C ASP A 36 15.96 -2.01 4.56
N VAL A 37 15.72 -2.70 3.44
CA VAL A 37 16.28 -4.02 3.16
C VAL A 37 17.45 -3.85 2.20
N GLN A 38 18.62 -4.28 2.64
CA GLN A 38 19.85 -4.24 1.88
C GLN A 38 20.33 -5.66 1.57
N THR A 39 21.23 -5.81 0.59
CA THR A 39 21.78 -7.11 0.19
C THR A 39 23.30 -7.10 0.27
N ASP A 40 23.89 -8.17 0.82
CA ASP A 40 25.32 -8.45 0.73
C ASP A 40 25.58 -9.88 0.25
N ARG A 41 26.84 -10.34 0.27
CA ARG A 41 27.24 -11.70 -0.16
C ARG A 41 26.56 -12.84 0.61
N LYS A 42 26.00 -12.56 1.79
CA LYS A 42 25.26 -13.50 2.64
C LYS A 42 23.73 -13.35 2.49
N GLY A 43 23.28 -12.59 1.50
CA GLY A 43 21.87 -12.34 1.22
C GLY A 43 21.31 -11.09 1.88
N GLU A 44 19.98 -10.98 1.85
CA GLU A 44 19.24 -9.83 2.36
C GLU A 44 19.40 -9.66 3.89
N PHE A 45 19.35 -8.41 4.34
CA PHE A 45 19.35 -8.02 5.73
C PHE A 45 18.60 -6.70 5.92
N PHE A 46 18.01 -6.50 7.09
CA PHE A 46 17.47 -5.21 7.48
C PHE A 46 18.61 -4.30 7.93
N GLU A 47 18.62 -3.07 7.43
CA GLU A 47 19.51 -2.01 7.90
C GLU A 47 18.68 -0.99 8.68
N ILE A 48 19.07 -0.71 9.92
CA ILE A 48 18.56 0.41 10.70
C ILE A 48 19.69 1.43 10.84
N VAL A 49 19.51 2.59 10.23
CA VAL A 49 20.40 3.75 10.42
C VAL A 49 19.84 4.60 11.55
N ARG A 50 20.61 4.74 12.62
CA ARG A 50 20.20 5.44 13.83
C ARG A 50 20.43 6.95 13.69
N GLN A 51 19.38 7.74 13.87
CA GLN A 51 19.55 9.16 14.17
C GLN A 51 19.74 9.37 15.68
N PRO A 52 20.55 10.36 16.11
CA PRO A 52 20.67 10.73 17.52
C PRO A 52 19.29 11.02 18.14
N GLY A 53 19.02 10.48 19.32
CA GLY A 53 17.76 10.71 20.05
C GLY A 53 16.57 9.83 19.64
N ALA A 54 16.68 9.04 18.58
CA ALA A 54 15.61 8.11 18.18
C ALA A 54 15.68 6.79 18.98
N GLU A 55 14.53 6.35 19.50
CA GLU A 55 14.35 5.08 20.19
C GLU A 55 13.64 4.05 19.31
N VAL A 56 14.15 2.83 19.28
CA VAL A 56 13.53 1.72 18.53
C VAL A 56 13.12 0.61 19.47
N ALA A 57 11.88 0.16 19.34
CA ALA A 57 11.30 -0.94 20.10
C ALA A 57 10.58 -1.93 19.17
N VAL A 58 10.61 -3.21 19.53
CA VAL A 58 9.83 -4.26 18.85
C VAL A 58 8.55 -4.48 19.64
N LEU A 59 7.39 -4.24 19.02
CA LEU A 59 6.08 -4.37 19.66
C LEU A 59 5.56 -5.81 19.61
N ASP A 60 5.80 -6.51 18.51
CA ASP A 60 5.29 -7.87 18.29
C ASP A 60 6.23 -8.63 17.36
N VAL A 61 6.37 -9.95 17.59
CA VAL A 61 7.19 -10.85 16.78
C VAL A 61 6.40 -12.12 16.51
N GLN A 62 6.23 -12.44 15.23
CA GLN A 62 5.50 -13.60 14.73
C GLN A 62 6.45 -14.49 13.90
N PRO A 63 7.21 -15.40 14.54
CA PRO A 63 8.18 -16.27 13.87
C PRO A 63 7.58 -17.13 12.75
N ALA A 64 6.41 -17.73 13.00
CA ALA A 64 5.75 -18.62 12.05
C ALA A 64 5.34 -17.89 10.76
N ASP A 65 4.99 -16.61 10.88
CA ASP A 65 4.69 -15.75 9.74
C ASP A 65 5.96 -15.12 9.16
N ARG A 66 7.09 -15.15 9.87
CA ARG A 66 8.33 -14.40 9.58
C ARG A 66 8.11 -12.88 9.53
N HIS A 67 7.38 -12.34 10.50
CA HIS A 67 7.07 -10.91 10.58
C HIS A 67 7.32 -10.35 11.99
N LEU A 68 7.67 -9.07 12.08
CA LEU A 68 7.71 -8.32 13.33
C LEU A 68 7.21 -6.89 13.12
N LEU A 69 6.72 -6.27 14.20
CA LEU A 69 6.27 -4.89 14.22
C LEU A 69 7.25 -4.04 15.01
N LEU A 70 7.81 -3.01 14.38
CA LEU A 70 8.67 -2.02 15.00
C LEU A 70 7.91 -0.74 15.35
N LEU A 71 8.35 -0.11 16.41
CA LEU A 71 8.02 1.24 16.79
C LEU A 71 9.31 2.06 16.88
N VAL A 72 9.32 3.18 16.18
CA VAL A 72 10.33 4.22 16.26
C VAL A 72 9.71 5.41 16.99
N ARG A 73 10.38 5.91 18.02
CA ARG A 73 10.02 7.14 18.72
C ARG A 73 11.11 8.17 18.51
N GLU A 74 10.71 9.39 18.23
CA GLU A 74 11.61 10.54 18.17
C GLU A 74 10.91 11.73 18.81
N GLY A 75 11.40 12.18 19.97
CA GLY A 75 10.70 13.18 20.77
C GLY A 75 9.25 12.77 21.04
N ARG A 76 8.28 13.50 20.45
CA ARG A 76 6.84 13.21 20.57
C ARG A 76 6.30 12.37 19.40
N ASP A 77 7.04 12.24 18.32
CA ASP A 77 6.61 11.53 17.13
C ASP A 77 6.82 10.01 17.26
N LYS A 78 5.90 9.27 16.64
CA LYS A 78 5.85 7.81 16.69
C LYS A 78 5.57 7.28 15.28
N SER A 79 6.48 6.47 14.77
CA SER A 79 6.36 5.79 13.48
C SER A 79 6.40 4.28 13.69
N LYS A 80 5.59 3.54 12.95
CA LYS A 80 5.55 2.07 13.06
C LYS A 80 5.85 1.44 11.72
N PHE A 81 6.58 0.33 11.75
CA PHE A 81 7.00 -0.38 10.55
C PHE A 81 6.71 -1.86 10.68
N LEU A 82 6.04 -2.43 9.67
CA LEU A 82 5.94 -3.87 9.52
C LEU A 82 7.17 -4.35 8.76
N CYS A 83 7.99 -5.16 9.41
CA CYS A 83 9.10 -5.89 8.78
C CYS A 83 8.65 -7.33 8.57
N GLY A 84 8.84 -7.86 7.37
CA GLY A 84 8.37 -9.22 7.08
C GLY A 84 9.05 -9.85 5.90
N TYR A 85 8.88 -11.17 5.79
CA TYR A 85 9.23 -11.92 4.59
C TYR A 85 7.96 -12.13 3.76
N ASP A 86 8.00 -11.76 2.49
CA ASP A 86 6.92 -12.04 1.55
C ASP A 86 7.47 -12.65 0.27
N GLU A 87 6.89 -13.78 -0.12
CA GLU A 87 7.33 -14.59 -1.26
C GLU A 87 8.81 -14.97 -1.20
N ARG A 88 9.67 -14.12 -1.77
CA ARG A 88 11.10 -14.35 -1.94
C ARG A 88 11.96 -13.32 -1.20
N HIS A 89 11.38 -12.20 -0.77
CA HIS A 89 12.11 -11.03 -0.32
C HIS A 89 11.66 -10.57 1.06
N TRP A 90 12.60 -10.04 1.83
CA TRP A 90 12.25 -9.21 2.98
C TRP A 90 11.70 -7.87 2.51
N PHE A 91 10.80 -7.29 3.32
CA PHE A 91 10.25 -5.97 3.08
C PHE A 91 10.08 -5.18 4.37
N VAL A 92 10.00 -3.87 4.22
CA VAL A 92 9.61 -2.90 5.24
C VAL A 92 8.40 -2.13 4.71
N ALA A 93 7.34 -2.01 5.51
CA ALA A 93 6.19 -1.18 5.18
C ALA A 93 5.89 -0.21 6.33
N GLY A 94 5.78 1.08 6.01
CA GLY A 94 5.34 2.11 6.95
C GLY A 94 3.85 1.97 7.26
N ILE A 95 3.49 2.01 8.54
CA ILE A 95 2.09 1.95 8.96
C ILE A 95 1.56 3.37 9.15
N PRO A 96 0.37 3.71 8.59
CA PRO A 96 -0.24 5.02 8.79
C PRO A 96 -0.37 5.37 10.29
N GLU A 97 0.03 6.59 10.66
CA GLU A 97 0.13 6.98 12.08
C GLU A 97 -1.23 7.00 12.79
N ALA A 98 -2.31 7.24 12.03
CA ALA A 98 -3.68 7.20 12.51
C ALA A 98 -4.14 5.78 12.92
N ALA A 99 -3.45 4.72 12.48
CA ALA A 99 -3.84 3.35 12.77
C ALA A 99 -3.38 2.92 14.19
N PRO A 100 -4.30 2.50 15.07
CA PRO A 100 -3.97 2.05 16.43
C PRO A 100 -3.42 0.62 16.42
N VAL A 101 -2.22 0.43 15.86
CA VAL A 101 -1.60 -0.90 15.77
C VAL A 101 -0.62 -1.15 16.92
N GLY A 102 -0.72 -2.34 17.51
CA GLY A 102 0.22 -2.89 18.50
C GLY A 102 0.68 -4.31 18.19
N THR A 103 0.11 -4.95 17.15
CA THR A 103 0.43 -6.33 16.74
C THR A 103 0.68 -6.41 15.24
N VAL A 104 1.43 -7.43 14.80
CA VAL A 104 1.65 -7.75 13.38
C VAL A 104 0.32 -7.95 12.66
N ARG A 105 -0.66 -8.59 13.32
CA ARG A 105 -2.00 -8.79 12.75
C ARG A 105 -2.71 -7.47 12.47
N GLN A 106 -2.69 -6.53 13.43
CA GLN A 106 -3.28 -5.20 13.25
C GLN A 106 -2.54 -4.40 12.17
N ALA A 107 -1.21 -4.50 12.11
CA ALA A 107 -0.41 -3.86 11.07
C ALA A 107 -0.77 -4.36 9.65
N LYS A 108 -0.90 -5.68 9.48
CA LYS A 108 -1.36 -6.30 8.21
C LYS A 108 -2.77 -5.84 7.81
N GLU A 109 -3.67 -5.59 8.77
CA GLU A 109 -5.00 -5.06 8.47
C GLU A 109 -4.96 -3.56 8.13
N ALA A 110 -4.16 -2.77 8.86
CA ALA A 110 -4.01 -1.33 8.64
C ALA A 110 -3.42 -0.98 7.26
N LEU A 111 -2.60 -1.87 6.70
CA LEU A 111 -2.03 -1.73 5.36
C LEU A 111 -3.05 -1.99 4.23
N LYS A 112 -4.25 -2.47 4.54
CA LYS A 112 -5.29 -2.73 3.53
C LYS A 112 -6.14 -1.48 3.31
N PRO A 113 -6.36 -1.07 2.05
CA PRO A 113 -7.27 0.03 1.76
C PRO A 113 -8.73 -0.36 2.09
N ALA A 114 -9.60 0.65 2.20
CA ALA A 114 -10.99 0.48 2.62
C ALA A 114 -11.77 -0.48 1.71
N GLU A 115 -11.49 -0.49 0.41
CA GLU A 115 -12.07 -1.38 -0.58
C GLU A 115 -11.76 -2.84 -0.26
N VAL A 116 -10.50 -3.13 0.11
CA VAL A 116 -10.09 -4.48 0.53
C VAL A 116 -10.80 -4.88 1.81
N GLN A 117 -10.82 -4.01 2.83
CA GLN A 117 -11.49 -4.32 4.09
C GLN A 117 -12.99 -4.58 3.90
N THR A 118 -13.65 -3.78 3.06
CA THR A 118 -15.06 -3.94 2.68
C THR A 118 -15.29 -5.26 1.96
N ALA A 119 -14.44 -5.61 0.99
CA ALA A 119 -14.52 -6.89 0.28
C ALA A 119 -14.33 -8.08 1.23
N GLN A 120 -13.40 -8.00 2.19
CA GLN A 120 -13.21 -9.04 3.20
C GLN A 120 -14.43 -9.20 4.12
N ALA A 121 -15.06 -8.10 4.51
CA ALA A 121 -16.26 -8.11 5.34
C ALA A 121 -17.45 -8.75 4.59
N ARG A 122 -17.67 -8.38 3.31
CA ARG A 122 -18.71 -8.98 2.46
C ARG A 122 -18.55 -10.49 2.33
N GLN A 123 -17.31 -10.96 2.18
CA GLN A 123 -16.98 -12.39 2.08
C GLN A 123 -16.96 -13.11 3.45
N ARG A 124 -17.24 -12.40 4.56
CA ARG A 124 -17.26 -12.94 5.93
C ARG A 124 -16.00 -13.74 6.29
N LEU A 125 -14.84 -13.27 5.83
CA LEU A 125 -13.59 -14.01 6.00
C LEU A 125 -13.18 -14.11 7.48
N LYS A 126 -12.85 -15.33 7.91
CA LYS A 126 -12.22 -15.57 9.23
C LYS A 126 -10.84 -14.90 9.29
N ALA A 127 -10.40 -14.51 10.50
CA ALA A 127 -9.17 -13.77 10.71
C ALA A 127 -7.93 -14.39 10.01
N LYS A 128 -7.74 -15.71 10.10
CA LYS A 128 -6.62 -16.42 9.44
C LYS A 128 -6.69 -16.37 7.91
N ALA A 129 -7.88 -16.29 7.32
CA ALA A 129 -8.04 -16.16 5.87
C ALA A 129 -7.78 -14.72 5.40
N ARG A 130 -8.05 -13.73 6.27
CA ARG A 130 -7.88 -12.31 5.95
C ARG A 130 -6.42 -11.91 5.74
N SER A 131 -5.45 -12.62 6.33
CA SER A 131 -4.01 -12.34 6.13
C SER A 131 -3.40 -13.12 4.97
N ARG A 132 -4.13 -14.08 4.37
CA ARG A 132 -3.62 -14.83 3.21
C ARG A 132 -3.53 -13.93 1.99
N ARG A 133 -2.51 -14.19 1.17
CA ARG A 133 -2.32 -13.51 -0.13
C ARG A 133 -3.42 -13.83 -1.14
N LYS A 134 -4.01 -15.02 -1.05
CA LYS A 134 -5.15 -15.48 -1.84
C LYS A 134 -6.30 -15.78 -0.90
N ASN A 135 -7.43 -15.13 -1.12
CA ASN A 135 -8.69 -15.45 -0.47
C ASN A 135 -9.85 -15.09 -1.43
N ALA A 136 -11.10 -15.25 -0.97
CA ALA A 136 -12.28 -14.96 -1.79
C ALA A 136 -12.47 -13.45 -2.09
N ALA A 137 -11.84 -12.56 -1.32
CA ALA A 137 -11.97 -11.12 -1.49
C ALA A 137 -10.90 -10.52 -2.42
N TYR A 138 -9.71 -11.12 -2.50
CA TYR A 138 -8.62 -10.61 -3.34
C TYR A 138 -7.53 -11.64 -3.64
N ARG A 139 -6.68 -11.29 -4.62
CA ARG A 139 -5.29 -11.73 -4.74
C ARG A 139 -4.34 -10.58 -4.38
N ARG A 140 -3.20 -10.86 -3.75
CA ARG A 140 -2.14 -9.88 -3.43
C ARG A 140 -0.79 -10.29 -4.02
N GLN A 141 -0.09 -9.33 -4.60
CA GLN A 141 1.30 -9.45 -5.05
C GLN A 141 2.02 -8.14 -4.72
N GLY A 142 3.05 -8.19 -3.88
CA GLY A 142 3.70 -6.98 -3.35
C GLY A 142 2.70 -6.01 -2.69
N GLU A 143 2.77 -4.73 -3.04
CA GLU A 143 1.86 -3.69 -2.56
C GLU A 143 0.47 -3.73 -3.23
N TRP A 144 0.25 -4.57 -4.23
CA TRP A 144 -0.97 -4.57 -5.04
C TRP A 144 -1.99 -5.61 -4.58
N PHE A 145 -3.24 -5.17 -4.47
CA PHE A 145 -4.41 -6.00 -4.30
C PHE A 145 -5.26 -6.00 -5.57
N PHE A 146 -5.75 -7.18 -5.93
CA PHE A 146 -6.59 -7.43 -7.08
C PHE A 146 -7.93 -7.99 -6.58
N LEU A 147 -8.99 -7.18 -6.64
CA LEU A 147 -10.32 -7.52 -6.13
C LEU A 147 -11.20 -7.96 -7.30
N PRO A 148 -11.80 -9.16 -7.29
CA PRO A 148 -12.63 -9.63 -8.39
C PRO A 148 -13.85 -8.74 -8.60
N VAL A 149 -14.18 -8.45 -9.86
CA VAL A 149 -15.35 -7.69 -10.29
C VAL A 149 -16.11 -8.52 -11.32
N ALA A 150 -17.03 -9.35 -10.85
CA ALA A 150 -17.72 -10.34 -11.69
C ALA A 150 -18.53 -9.70 -12.83
N ASP A 151 -19.17 -8.56 -12.55
CA ASP A 151 -20.14 -7.95 -13.46
C ASP A 151 -19.55 -6.77 -14.28
N LEU A 152 -18.22 -6.67 -14.38
CA LEU A 152 -17.59 -5.61 -15.17
C LEU A 152 -17.71 -5.91 -16.67
N ALA A 153 -18.61 -5.19 -17.34
CA ALA A 153 -18.63 -5.11 -18.80
C ALA A 153 -17.52 -4.17 -19.28
N VAL A 154 -16.63 -4.67 -20.14
CA VAL A 154 -15.53 -3.91 -20.72
C VAL A 154 -15.70 -3.87 -22.23
N ASP A 155 -15.51 -2.70 -22.83
CA ASP A 155 -15.33 -2.60 -24.28
C ASP A 155 -13.94 -3.16 -24.62
N GLU A 156 -13.90 -4.33 -25.25
CA GLU A 156 -12.65 -5.03 -25.58
C GLU A 156 -11.74 -4.19 -26.50
N LYS A 157 -12.25 -3.18 -27.21
CA LYS A 157 -11.43 -2.24 -28.01
C LYS A 157 -10.58 -1.31 -27.17
N LEU A 158 -10.97 -1.09 -25.92
CA LEU A 158 -10.29 -0.23 -24.95
C LEU A 158 -9.35 -1.03 -24.04
N VAL A 159 -9.23 -2.34 -24.25
CA VAL A 159 -8.33 -3.21 -23.48
C VAL A 159 -6.91 -3.04 -24.00
N LEU A 160 -6.06 -2.58 -23.10
CA LEU A 160 -4.63 -2.45 -23.30
C LEU A 160 -3.93 -3.76 -22.93
N ARG A 161 -2.83 -4.06 -23.61
CA ARG A 161 -2.02 -5.27 -23.39
C ARG A 161 -0.66 -4.91 -22.84
N ASP A 162 -0.16 -5.76 -21.95
CA ASP A 162 1.17 -5.63 -21.35
C ASP A 162 1.39 -4.24 -20.73
N GLU A 163 0.43 -3.82 -19.91
CA GLU A 163 0.44 -2.51 -19.27
C GLU A 163 1.19 -2.53 -17.93
N PRO A 164 2.02 -1.51 -17.64
CA PRO A 164 2.65 -1.38 -16.34
C PRO A 164 1.66 -0.87 -15.28
N LEU A 165 1.74 -1.49 -14.10
CA LEU A 165 1.20 -0.99 -12.83
C LEU A 165 2.40 -0.52 -12.01
N SER A 166 2.49 0.79 -11.80
CA SER A 166 3.61 1.43 -11.12
C SER A 166 3.14 2.31 -9.98
N ARG A 167 3.99 2.45 -8.96
CA ARG A 167 3.78 3.31 -7.80
C ARG A 167 4.41 4.71 -7.95
N GLY A 168 4.86 5.04 -9.16
CA GLY A 168 5.73 6.20 -9.40
C GLY A 168 7.11 6.03 -8.75
N ASN A 169 8.03 6.96 -9.02
CA ASN A 169 9.33 7.07 -8.32
C ASN A 169 10.26 5.83 -8.37
N GLY A 170 10.47 5.24 -9.56
CA GLY A 170 11.61 4.35 -9.82
C GLY A 170 11.49 2.90 -9.34
N GLY A 171 10.32 2.47 -8.86
CA GLY A 171 10.05 1.05 -8.60
C GLY A 171 9.88 0.22 -9.88
N LYS A 172 10.21 -1.07 -9.83
CA LYS A 172 9.94 -1.99 -10.96
C LYS A 172 8.42 -2.17 -11.09
N PRO A 173 7.84 -1.95 -12.28
CA PRO A 173 6.40 -2.10 -12.45
C PRO A 173 5.98 -3.57 -12.42
N HIS A 174 4.75 -3.81 -11.98
CA HIS A 174 4.06 -5.05 -12.25
C HIS A 174 3.48 -4.97 -13.66
N TRP A 175 3.68 -6.00 -14.48
CA TRP A 175 3.18 -6.04 -15.86
C TRP A 175 1.88 -6.83 -15.93
N ALA A 176 0.80 -6.15 -16.27
CA ALA A 176 -0.51 -6.74 -16.47
C ALA A 176 -0.71 -7.17 -17.93
N GLU A 177 -1.06 -8.43 -18.15
CA GLU A 177 -1.30 -8.96 -19.51
C GLU A 177 -2.46 -8.25 -20.21
N PHE A 178 -3.54 -7.98 -19.49
CA PHE A 178 -4.67 -7.18 -19.97
C PHE A 178 -5.05 -6.15 -18.92
N CYS A 179 -5.22 -4.90 -19.35
CA CYS A 179 -5.56 -3.77 -18.51
C CYS A 179 -6.66 -2.95 -19.17
N TYR A 180 -7.62 -2.52 -18.35
CA TYR A 180 -8.68 -1.62 -18.73
C TYR A 180 -8.70 -0.46 -17.74
N ARG A 181 -8.51 0.74 -18.25
CA ARG A 181 -8.49 1.97 -17.46
C ARG A 181 -9.78 2.72 -17.71
N THR A 182 -10.50 3.01 -16.64
CA THR A 182 -11.63 3.93 -16.69
C THR A 182 -11.13 5.30 -16.27
N GLY A 183 -11.11 6.27 -17.18
CA GLY A 183 -10.85 7.68 -16.86
C GLY A 183 -12.12 8.30 -16.28
N GLY A 184 -12.00 8.91 -15.10
CA GLY A 184 -13.13 9.25 -14.24
C GLY A 184 -14.16 10.22 -14.83
N GLU A 185 -15.42 10.04 -14.41
CA GLU A 185 -16.50 10.99 -14.67
C GLU A 185 -16.09 12.39 -14.22
N THR A 186 -16.23 13.38 -15.09
CA THR A 186 -16.07 14.79 -14.71
C THR A 186 -17.11 15.11 -13.64
N VAL A 187 -16.64 15.46 -12.44
CA VAL A 187 -17.49 15.88 -11.34
C VAL A 187 -17.16 17.29 -10.89
N TYR A 188 -18.18 17.98 -10.39
CA TYR A 188 -18.07 19.32 -9.82
C TYR A 188 -18.08 19.21 -8.30
N VAL A 189 -17.02 19.69 -7.64
CA VAL A 189 -16.82 19.58 -6.19
C VAL A 189 -16.87 20.96 -5.56
N CYS A 190 -17.51 21.09 -4.40
CA CYS A 190 -17.41 22.27 -3.53
C CYS A 190 -17.53 21.82 -2.06
N SER A 191 -17.40 22.74 -1.10
CA SER A 191 -17.49 22.41 0.34
C SER A 191 -18.79 21.71 0.73
N ARG A 192 -19.88 21.93 -0.01
CA ARG A 192 -21.21 21.29 0.20
C ARG A 192 -21.35 19.93 -0.50
N TYR A 193 -20.54 19.65 -1.51
CA TYR A 193 -20.55 18.38 -2.27
C TYR A 193 -19.12 17.82 -2.36
N PRO A 194 -18.55 17.35 -1.24
CA PRO A 194 -17.13 16.96 -1.18
C PRO A 194 -16.78 15.74 -2.04
N ASN A 195 -17.77 14.91 -2.39
CA ASN A 195 -17.60 13.73 -3.25
C ASN A 195 -17.87 13.99 -4.74
N GLY A 196 -18.18 15.24 -5.10
CA GLY A 196 -18.49 15.66 -6.46
C GLY A 196 -19.88 15.24 -6.95
N VAL A 197 -20.48 16.10 -7.76
CA VAL A 197 -21.73 15.83 -8.49
C VAL A 197 -21.45 15.70 -9.97
N THR A 198 -22.26 14.90 -10.67
CA THR A 198 -22.17 14.73 -12.13
C THR A 198 -22.49 16.04 -12.84
N GLU A 199 -22.12 16.18 -14.11
CA GLU A 199 -22.48 17.36 -14.94
C GLU A 199 -23.99 17.64 -14.90
N ALA A 200 -24.82 16.61 -15.03
CA ALA A 200 -26.28 16.76 -15.02
C ALA A 200 -26.82 17.26 -13.67
N GLN A 201 -26.26 16.73 -12.57
CA GLN A 201 -26.61 17.18 -11.22
C GLN A 201 -26.13 18.61 -10.96
N TYR A 202 -24.92 18.95 -11.41
CA TYR A 202 -24.37 20.31 -11.32
C TYR A 202 -25.29 21.31 -12.02
N ARG A 203 -25.71 21.04 -13.26
CA ARG A 203 -26.66 21.91 -13.99
C ARG A 203 -27.99 22.07 -13.25
N LYS A 204 -28.54 21.00 -12.68
CA LYS A 204 -29.77 21.05 -11.90
C LYS A 204 -29.64 21.92 -10.65
N ILE A 205 -28.50 21.83 -9.94
CA ILE A 205 -28.21 22.67 -8.77
C ILE A 205 -28.07 24.14 -9.18
N MET A 206 -27.37 24.40 -10.29
CA MET A 206 -27.17 25.76 -10.81
C MET A 206 -28.48 26.41 -11.27
N ALA A 207 -29.41 25.63 -11.81
CA ALA A 207 -30.74 26.10 -12.19
C ALA A 207 -31.67 26.32 -10.98
N GLY A 208 -31.59 25.47 -9.95
CA GLY A 208 -32.47 25.52 -8.79
C GLY A 208 -32.02 26.46 -7.67
N SER A 209 -30.78 26.96 -7.69
CA SER A 209 -30.27 27.83 -6.63
C SER A 209 -29.30 28.91 -7.17
N PRO A 210 -29.73 30.17 -7.31
CA PRO A 210 -28.87 31.26 -7.78
C PRO A 210 -27.60 31.47 -6.94
N LYS A 211 -27.66 31.14 -5.64
CA LYS A 211 -26.51 31.24 -4.71
C LYS A 211 -25.43 30.18 -4.98
N ALA A 212 -25.73 29.13 -5.76
CA ALA A 212 -24.78 28.05 -6.04
C ALA A 212 -23.53 28.52 -6.79
N LYS A 213 -23.61 29.59 -7.58
CA LYS A 213 -22.46 30.19 -8.27
C LYS A 213 -21.29 30.52 -7.33
N GLY A 214 -21.60 30.92 -6.09
CA GLY A 214 -20.59 31.35 -5.11
C GLY A 214 -20.00 30.24 -4.23
N TRP A 215 -20.34 28.96 -4.45
CA TRP A 215 -19.88 27.87 -3.56
C TRP A 215 -18.44 27.42 -3.79
N GLY A 216 -17.69 28.03 -4.72
CA GLY A 216 -16.29 27.71 -4.97
C GLY A 216 -16.09 26.37 -5.67
N TRP A 217 -16.85 26.12 -6.74
CA TRP A 217 -16.80 24.88 -7.50
C TRP A 217 -15.44 24.64 -8.15
N ARG A 218 -15.00 23.39 -8.14
CA ARG A 218 -13.81 22.90 -8.84
C ARG A 218 -14.17 21.69 -9.67
N THR A 219 -13.64 21.62 -10.88
CA THR A 219 -13.77 20.44 -11.74
C THR A 219 -12.75 19.40 -11.31
N MET A 220 -13.20 18.18 -11.03
CA MET A 220 -12.36 17.04 -10.69
C MET A 220 -12.80 15.81 -11.51
N ARG A 221 -11.99 14.74 -11.53
CA ARG A 221 -12.36 13.45 -12.13
C ARG A 221 -12.61 12.43 -11.03
N ARG A 222 -13.72 11.68 -11.12
CA ARG A 222 -14.14 10.65 -10.15
C ARG A 222 -14.14 9.26 -10.78
N ASN A 223 -13.64 8.25 -10.07
CA ASN A 223 -13.54 6.85 -10.52
C ASN A 223 -12.46 6.57 -11.60
N SER A 224 -11.24 7.12 -11.45
CA SER A 224 -10.08 6.55 -12.15
C SER A 224 -9.85 5.12 -11.64
N GLY A 225 -10.28 4.13 -12.42
CA GLY A 225 -10.30 2.73 -12.03
C GLY A 225 -9.36 1.97 -12.95
N VAL A 226 -8.43 1.22 -12.37
CA VAL A 226 -7.60 0.28 -13.12
C VAL A 226 -8.14 -1.11 -12.88
N TYR A 227 -8.45 -1.81 -13.97
CA TYR A 227 -8.93 -3.17 -13.95
C TYR A 227 -8.00 -4.05 -14.76
N VAL A 228 -7.73 -5.26 -14.29
CA VAL A 228 -6.80 -6.19 -14.94
C VAL A 228 -7.36 -7.60 -14.99
N LYS A 229 -6.99 -8.37 -16.01
CA LYS A 229 -7.24 -9.81 -16.13
C LYS A 229 -6.00 -10.52 -16.70
N GLY A 230 -5.95 -11.85 -16.59
CA GLY A 230 -4.83 -12.64 -17.11
C GLY A 230 -3.63 -12.65 -16.16
N ARG A 231 -2.41 -12.72 -16.70
CA ARG A 231 -1.17 -12.83 -15.94
C ARG A 231 -0.71 -11.47 -15.41
N ILE A 232 -0.29 -11.44 -14.14
CA ILE A 232 0.44 -10.31 -13.54
C ILE A 232 1.86 -10.75 -13.22
N ARG A 233 2.83 -10.12 -13.87
CA ARG A 233 4.26 -10.49 -13.82
C ARG A 233 5.05 -9.43 -13.07
N HIS A 234 5.96 -9.85 -12.22
CA HIS A 234 6.94 -8.98 -11.56
C HIS A 234 8.24 -9.77 -11.35
N PRO A 235 9.43 -9.19 -11.54
CA PRO A 235 10.70 -9.92 -11.38
C PRO A 235 10.92 -10.44 -9.96
N ASP A 236 10.42 -9.73 -8.96
CA ASP A 236 10.64 -10.07 -7.55
C ASP A 236 9.48 -10.89 -6.95
N HIS A 237 8.44 -11.21 -7.73
CA HIS A 237 7.26 -11.95 -7.27
C HIS A 237 6.85 -13.07 -8.23
N ALA A 238 6.29 -14.15 -7.68
CA ALA A 238 5.73 -15.23 -8.49
C ALA A 238 4.55 -14.71 -9.32
N THR A 239 4.56 -15.00 -10.63
CA THR A 239 3.45 -14.61 -11.52
C THR A 239 2.12 -15.16 -11.01
N ILE A 240 1.10 -14.31 -10.97
CA ILE A 240 -0.26 -14.73 -10.63
C ILE A 240 -1.15 -14.67 -11.86
N THR A 241 -2.18 -15.51 -11.89
CA THR A 241 -3.23 -15.49 -12.92
C THR A 241 -4.55 -15.08 -12.30
N LEU A 242 -5.19 -14.09 -12.92
CA LEU A 242 -6.48 -13.51 -12.55
C LEU A 242 -7.55 -14.00 -13.54
N HIS A 243 -8.50 -14.78 -13.04
CA HIS A 243 -9.63 -15.26 -13.83
C HIS A 243 -10.76 -14.23 -13.76
N GLY A 244 -11.06 -13.58 -14.88
CA GLY A 244 -11.99 -12.45 -14.94
C GLY A 244 -11.35 -11.12 -14.52
N TRP A 245 -12.12 -10.04 -14.64
CA TRP A 245 -11.66 -8.69 -14.32
C TRP A 245 -11.51 -8.47 -12.81
N HIS A 246 -10.40 -7.84 -12.43
CA HIS A 246 -10.12 -7.47 -11.05
C HIS A 246 -9.80 -5.99 -10.97
N ARG A 247 -10.38 -5.28 -10.02
CA ARG A 247 -9.99 -3.91 -9.68
C ARG A 247 -8.64 -3.92 -8.97
N VAL A 248 -7.72 -3.09 -9.46
CA VAL A 248 -6.39 -2.88 -8.89
C VAL A 248 -6.49 -1.80 -7.81
N VAL A 249 -6.00 -2.10 -6.62
CA VAL A 249 -5.81 -1.11 -5.55
C VAL A 249 -4.46 -1.33 -4.88
N MET A 250 -3.80 -0.24 -4.49
CA MET A 250 -2.53 -0.28 -3.75
C MET A 250 -2.78 -0.39 -2.25
N ASN A 251 -1.80 -0.90 -1.51
CA ASN A 251 -1.79 -0.84 -0.05
C ASN A 251 -1.74 0.63 0.45
N THR A 252 -1.83 0.82 1.76
CA THR A 252 -1.86 2.17 2.37
C THR A 252 -0.49 2.65 2.88
N GLU A 253 0.62 2.02 2.48
CA GLU A 253 1.93 2.33 3.04
C GLU A 253 2.37 3.78 2.77
N GLY A 254 2.03 4.31 1.59
CA GLY A 254 2.30 5.70 1.20
C GLY A 254 1.57 6.76 2.03
N GLN A 255 0.58 6.36 2.86
CA GLN A 255 -0.10 7.27 3.78
C GLN A 255 0.71 7.52 5.06
N SER A 256 1.72 6.70 5.37
CA SER A 256 2.62 6.94 6.50
C SER A 256 3.54 8.14 6.21
N LYS A 257 3.72 9.00 7.21
CA LYS A 257 4.70 10.11 7.16
C LYS A 257 6.11 9.64 6.81
N ALA A 258 6.49 8.45 7.26
CA ALA A 258 7.81 7.86 7.00
C ALA A 258 8.00 7.42 5.53
N MET A 259 6.90 7.21 4.79
CA MET A 259 6.88 6.70 3.42
C MET A 259 6.15 7.64 2.44
N ARG A 260 5.97 8.91 2.82
CA ARG A 260 5.12 9.93 2.17
C ARG A 260 5.43 10.29 0.71
N ASN A 261 6.45 9.67 0.10
CA ASN A 261 6.81 9.89 -1.31
C ASN A 261 6.18 8.85 -2.27
N VAL A 262 5.21 8.05 -1.79
CA VAL A 262 4.52 7.03 -2.59
C VAL A 262 3.12 7.56 -2.95
N ALA A 263 2.96 7.99 -4.19
CA ALA A 263 1.68 8.37 -4.75
C ALA A 263 1.38 7.48 -5.96
N PHE A 264 0.16 6.96 -6.03
CA PHE A 264 -0.34 6.34 -7.26
C PHE A 264 -0.46 7.44 -8.32
N LEU A 265 0.37 7.37 -9.35
CA LEU A 265 0.26 8.19 -10.54
C LEU A 265 -0.29 7.29 -11.66
N ASP A 266 -1.54 7.55 -12.02
CA ASP A 266 -2.22 7.09 -13.24
C ASP A 266 -2.77 8.32 -13.96
#